data_AF-A0A9E4C950-F1
#
_entry.id   AF-A0A9E4C950-F1
#
_cell.length_a   1.000
_cell.length_b   1.000
_cell.length_c   1.000
_cell.angle_alpha   90.00
_cell.angle_beta   90.00
_cell.angle_gamma   90.00
#
_symmetry.space_group_name_H-M   'P 1'
#
loop_
_entity.id
_entity.type
_entity.pdbx_description
1 polymer ?
#
loop_
_entity_poly.entity_id
_entity_poly.type
_entity_poly.pdbx_seq_one_letter_code
_entity_poly.pdbx_strand_id
1 'polypeptide(L)'
;VLSQEASWQVLQTPEYRQQSLEFRRAAQALKESAEKRNLDAAALAYVDVTLKCVRCHHNVRHVRSADVGDRLRRQLGLPDAAE
;
A
#
# COMPACT_ATOMS: atom_id res chain seq x y z
N VAL A 1 4.57 -9.22 -12.06
CA VAL A 1 3.62 -8.79 -11.00
C VAL A 1 3.48 -7.28 -11.10
N LEU A 2 2.25 -6.75 -11.20
CA LEU A 2 1.95 -5.32 -11.39
C LEU A 2 2.69 -4.40 -10.42
N SER A 3 3.02 -4.91 -9.23
CA SER A 3 3.74 -4.17 -8.20
C SER A 3 5.24 -3.95 -8.41
N GLN A 4 5.75 -4.29 -9.59
CA GLN A 4 7.15 -4.05 -9.98
C GLN A 4 7.26 -3.06 -11.15
N GLU A 5 6.13 -2.66 -11.73
CA GLU A 5 6.11 -1.65 -12.78
C GLU A 5 6.64 -0.31 -12.24
N ALA A 6 7.30 0.47 -13.10
CA ALA A 6 7.82 1.79 -12.71
C ALA A 6 6.71 2.71 -12.18
N SER A 7 5.50 2.59 -12.75
CA SER A 7 4.30 3.30 -12.32
C SER A 7 3.82 2.91 -10.91
N TRP A 8 4.30 1.79 -10.35
CA TRP A 8 3.93 1.34 -9.02
C TRP A 8 4.61 2.16 -7.91
N GLN A 9 5.59 3.02 -8.20
CA GLN A 9 6.26 3.83 -7.17
C GLN A 9 5.55 5.15 -6.88
N VAL A 10 4.26 5.07 -6.51
CA VAL A 10 3.37 6.23 -6.29
C VAL A 10 3.88 7.15 -5.17
N LEU A 11 4.49 6.58 -4.12
CA LEU A 11 5.12 7.31 -3.03
C LEU A 11 6.56 6.82 -2.85
N GLN A 12 7.47 7.75 -2.61
CA GLN A 12 8.89 7.47 -2.35
C GLN A 12 9.17 7.37 -0.85
N THR A 13 8.30 6.69 -0.11
CA THR A 13 8.42 6.53 1.35
C THR A 13 8.81 5.10 1.74
N PRO A 14 9.55 4.90 2.86
CA PRO A 14 9.86 3.57 3.38
C PRO A 14 8.60 2.72 3.64
N GLU A 15 7.54 3.33 4.16
CA GLU A 15 6.27 2.67 4.49
C GLU A 15 5.59 2.14 3.23
N TYR A 16 5.57 2.94 2.15
CA TYR A 16 5.00 2.53 0.87
C TYR A 16 5.79 1.37 0.25
N ARG A 17 7.12 1.41 0.33
CA ARG A 17 8.00 0.33 -0.13
C ARG A 17 7.74 -0.96 0.63
N GLN A 18 7.62 -0.88 1.96
CA GLN A 18 7.32 -2.04 2.81
C GLN A 18 5.95 -2.61 2.48
N GLN A 19 4.91 -1.79 2.39
CA GLN A 19 3.55 -2.24 2.04
C GLN A 19 3.51 -2.90 0.65
N SER A 20 4.26 -2.38 -0.32
CA SER A 20 4.41 -2.99 -1.65
C SER A 20 5.14 -4.34 -1.61
N LEU A 21 6.12 -4.50 -0.73
CA LEU A 21 6.79 -5.79 -0.51
C LEU A 21 5.83 -6.81 0.12
N GLU A 22 5.05 -6.41 1.12
CA GLU A 22 4.08 -7.27 1.78
C GLU A 22 2.97 -7.72 0.83
N PHE A 23 2.48 -6.82 -0.04
CA PHE A 23 1.55 -7.21 -1.11
C PHE A 23 2.15 -8.27 -2.04
N ARG A 24 3.42 -8.12 -2.46
CA ARG A 24 4.10 -9.12 -3.31
C ARG A 24 4.21 -10.48 -2.64
N ARG A 25 4.55 -10.50 -1.34
CA ARG A 25 4.63 -11.73 -0.56
C ARG A 25 3.28 -12.44 -0.48
N ALA A 26 2.21 -11.70 -0.18
CA ALA A 26 0.85 -12.25 -0.14
C ALA A 26 0.41 -12.81 -1.51
N ALA A 27 0.68 -12.06 -2.59
CA ALA A 27 0.35 -12.49 -3.95
C ALA A 27 1.12 -13.76 -4.37
N GLN A 28 2.38 -13.86 -3.97
CA GLN A 28 3.20 -15.04 -4.20
C GLN A 28 2.68 -16.25 -3.41
N ALA A 29 2.29 -16.07 -2.14
CA ALA A 29 1.69 -17.14 -1.34
C ALA A 29 0.37 -17.65 -1.93
N LEU A 30 -0.46 -16.76 -2.47
CA LEU A 30 -1.69 -17.12 -3.19
C LEU A 30 -1.37 -17.98 -4.42
N LYS A 31 -0.41 -17.53 -5.24
CA LYS A 31 0.04 -18.27 -6.42
C LYS A 31 0.52 -19.68 -6.05
N GLU A 32 1.42 -19.79 -5.08
CA GLU A 32 1.98 -21.07 -4.65
C GLU A 32 0.93 -22.02 -4.08
N SER A 33 -0.03 -21.48 -3.33
CA SER A 33 -1.14 -22.29 -2.78
C SER A 33 -2.05 -22.82 -3.89
N ALA A 34 -2.33 -22.00 -4.90
CA ALA A 34 -3.09 -22.40 -6.08
C ALA A 34 -2.35 -23.46 -6.92
N GLU A 35 -1.04 -23.30 -7.15
CA GLU A 35 -0.21 -24.29 -7.87
C GLU A 35 -0.20 -25.65 -7.17
N LYS A 36 -0.21 -25.66 -5.82
CA LYS A 36 -0.31 -26.87 -5.00
C LYS A 36 -1.72 -27.45 -4.92
N ARG A 37 -2.72 -26.81 -5.55
CA ARG A 37 -4.16 -27.15 -5.44
C ARG A 37 -4.66 -27.19 -3.99
N ASN A 38 -4.04 -26.43 -3.09
CA ASN A 38 -4.48 -26.30 -1.71
C ASN A 38 -5.47 -25.13 -1.61
N LEU A 39 -6.76 -25.42 -1.78
CA LEU A 39 -7.82 -24.41 -1.88
C LEU A 39 -8.00 -23.63 -0.57
N ASP A 40 -7.87 -24.27 0.59
CA ASP A 40 -8.00 -23.61 1.89
C ASP A 40 -6.88 -22.58 2.09
N ALA A 41 -5.64 -22.97 1.79
CA ALA A 41 -4.51 -22.05 1.84
C ALA A 41 -4.63 -20.91 0.81
N ALA A 42 -5.14 -21.21 -0.39
CA ALA A 42 -5.37 -20.21 -1.41
C ALA A 42 -6.46 -19.20 -0.99
N ALA A 43 -7.54 -19.67 -0.36
CA ALA A 43 -8.59 -18.81 0.18
C ALA A 43 -8.05 -17.84 1.25
N LEU A 44 -7.25 -18.35 2.19
CA LEU A 44 -6.61 -17.52 3.21
C LEU A 44 -5.64 -16.49 2.61
N ALA A 45 -4.80 -16.91 1.65
CA ALA A 45 -3.86 -16.03 0.98
C ALA A 45 -4.57 -14.93 0.16
N TYR A 46 -5.73 -15.24 -0.44
CA TYR A 46 -6.55 -14.26 -1.15
C TYR A 46 -7.09 -13.17 -0.22
N VAL A 47 -7.55 -13.55 0.98
CA VAL A 47 -7.95 -12.58 2.00
C VAL A 47 -6.75 -11.72 2.41
N ASP A 48 -5.57 -12.31 2.62
CA ASP A 48 -4.37 -11.55 2.99
C ASP A 48 -3.96 -10.53 1.89
N VAL A 49 -3.98 -10.94 0.62
CA VAL A 49 -3.78 -10.04 -0.53
C VAL A 49 -4.74 -8.86 -0.46
N THR A 50 -6.02 -9.14 -0.21
CA THR A 50 -7.07 -8.11 -0.11
C THR A 50 -6.78 -7.12 1.02
N LEU A 51 -6.35 -7.60 2.19
CA LEU A 51 -5.95 -6.75 3.30
C LEU A 51 -4.72 -5.89 2.98
N LYS A 52 -3.72 -6.42 2.24
CA LYS A 52 -2.56 -5.62 1.81
C LYS A 52 -2.96 -4.52 0.83
N CYS A 53 -3.89 -4.78 -0.09
CA CYS A 53 -4.43 -3.76 -0.99
C CYS A 53 -5.06 -2.59 -0.20
N VAL A 54 -5.97 -2.90 0.73
CA VAL A 54 -6.67 -1.89 1.53
C VAL A 54 -5.68 -1.08 2.36
N ARG A 55 -4.71 -1.73 3.00
CA ARG A 55 -3.73 -1.04 3.85
C ARG A 55 -2.82 -0.10 3.06
N CYS A 56 -2.36 -0.52 1.88
CA CYS A 56 -1.59 0.34 0.98
C CYS A 56 -2.41 1.55 0.53
N HIS A 57 -3.66 1.33 0.11
CA HIS A 57 -4.54 2.43 -0.34
C HIS A 57 -4.89 3.40 0.78
N HIS A 58 -5.07 2.91 2.01
CA HIS A 58 -5.27 3.77 3.18
C HIS A 58 -4.06 4.68 3.42
N ASN A 59 -2.84 4.13 3.38
CA ASN A 59 -1.60 4.89 3.52
C ASN A 59 -1.47 5.95 2.42
N VAL A 60 -1.64 5.58 1.15
CA VAL A 60 -1.56 6.51 0.02
C VAL A 60 -2.57 7.64 0.17
N ARG A 61 -3.81 7.33 0.57
CA ARG A 61 -4.85 8.34 0.83
C ARG A 61 -4.42 9.28 1.96
N HIS A 62 -3.92 8.73 3.06
CA HIS A 62 -3.51 9.52 4.23
C HIS A 62 -2.38 10.49 3.89
N VAL A 63 -1.34 10.02 3.20
CA VAL A 63 -0.21 10.86 2.75
C VAL A 63 -0.69 11.98 1.82
N ARG A 64 -1.60 11.69 0.88
CA ARG A 64 -2.18 12.71 -0.01
C ARG A 64 -3.02 13.73 0.76
N SER A 65 -3.81 13.29 1.73
CA SER A 65 -4.61 14.20 2.57
C SER A 65 -3.72 15.11 3.42
N ALA A 66 -2.60 14.59 3.95
CA ALA A 66 -1.62 15.40 4.66
C ALA A 66 -0.96 16.45 3.74
N ASP A 67 -0.49 16.06 2.56
CA ASP A 67 0.09 16.99 1.57
C ASP A 67 -0.90 18.10 1.14
N VAL A 68 -2.18 17.76 0.97
CA VAL A 68 -3.22 18.77 0.72
C VAL A 68 -3.39 19.73 1.90
N GLY A 69 -3.38 19.20 3.13
CA GLY A 69 -3.44 20.00 4.36
C GLY A 69 -2.28 20.98 4.46
N ASP A 70 -1.05 20.52 4.24
CA ASP A 70 0.17 21.34 4.32
C ASP A 70 0.19 22.43 3.25
N ARG A 71 -0.31 22.14 2.04
CA ARG A 71 -0.47 23.16 0.99
C ARG A 71 -1.47 24.22 1.37
N LEU A 72 -2.61 23.83 1.95
CA LEU A 72 -3.64 24.77 2.39
C LEU A 72 -3.14 25.65 3.54
N ARG A 73 -2.43 25.08 4.52
CA ARG A 73 -1.82 25.84 5.63
C ARG A 73 -0.84 26.90 5.10
N ARG A 74 0.05 26.52 4.18
CA ARG A 74 0.97 27.46 3.52
C ARG A 74 0.25 28.57 2.75
N GLN A 75 -0.83 28.25 2.05
CA GLN A 75 -1.63 29.25 1.34
C GLN A 75 -2.29 30.27 2.29
N LEU A 76 -2.64 29.85 3.50
CA LEU A 76 -3.31 30.68 4.51
C LEU A 76 -2.34 31.38 5.47
N GLY A 77 -1.02 31.18 5.34
CA GLY A 77 -0.02 31.74 6.24
C GLY A 77 -0.11 31.21 7.68
N LEU A 78 -0.64 30.00 7.86
CA LEU A 78 -0.73 29.34 9.16
C LEU A 78 0.62 28.68 9.50
N PRO A 79 1.03 28.65 10.79
CA PRO A 79 2.27 27.99 11.22
C PRO A 79 2.25 26.50 10.88
N ASP A 80 3.40 25.82 10.93
CA ASP A 80 3.44 24.37 10.67
C ASP A 80 2.70 23.59 11.76
N ALA A 81 2.19 22.41 11.43
CA ALA A 81 1.45 21.58 12.40
C ALA A 81 2.35 20.93 13.47
N ALA A 82 3.67 21.15 13.40
CA ALA A 82 4.70 20.51 14.21
C ALA A 82 5.40 21.46 15.21
N GLU A 83 4.92 22.70 15.36
CA GLU A 83 5.27 23.63 16.44
C GLU A 83 4.26 23.55 17.59
#